data_AF-A0A327WHN6-F1
#
_entry.id   AF-A0A327WHN6-F1
#
_cell.length_a   1.000
_cell.length_b   1.000
_cell.length_c   1.000
_cell.angle_alpha   90.00
_cell.angle_beta   90.00
_cell.angle_gamma   90.00
#
_symmetry.space_group_name_H-M   'P 1'
#
loop_
_entity.id
_entity.type
_entity.pdbx_description
1 polymer ?
#
loop_
_entity_poly.entity_id
_entity_poly.type
_entity_poly.pdbx_seq_one_letter_code
_entity_poly.pdbx_strand_id
1 'polypeptide(L)'
;SKILGPRYSELITKDNIDFCLETVRSMGIVDFNVDDMIQKSTSNHIHVTEDIKFDMTKEDRRAVSRLVKHPLKWDQQERRNSFGLRSNRAGRQRQKEQFKMYGKGVEMNSKKVNREFMAAHGIPENSFDGITRLEHKLQGRGTILKRLNLMDNQLTSILNVKASPMVDILTSVFDLSTDERQRKGFSMSDIEKLTVLEKFEFNWAEIEREVRQYAPKKVTRWMEGYRKIAQKYEMNRTGHHRTGTDILNEMIELIKQRWN
;
A
#
# COMPACT_ATOMS: atom_id res chain seq x y z
N SER A 1 -16.32 -2.92 1.11
CA SER A 1 -16.40 -4.40 1.07
C SER A 1 -17.45 -5.00 1.98
N LYS A 2 -17.63 -4.64 3.28
CA LYS A 2 -18.64 -5.33 4.15
C LYS A 2 -20.09 -5.29 3.64
N ILE A 3 -20.41 -4.29 2.82
CA ILE A 3 -21.69 -4.19 2.09
C ILE A 3 -21.94 -5.33 1.09
N LEU A 4 -20.93 -6.15 0.77
CA LEU A 4 -21.09 -7.37 -0.03
C LEU A 4 -21.72 -8.52 0.77
N GLY A 5 -21.88 -8.39 2.10
CA GLY A 5 -22.52 -9.39 2.95
C GLY A 5 -21.91 -10.79 2.74
N PRO A 6 -22.67 -11.80 2.28
CA PRO A 6 -22.15 -13.14 1.99
C PRO A 6 -21.00 -13.17 0.97
N ARG A 7 -20.93 -12.19 0.07
CA ARG A 7 -19.88 -12.04 -0.97
C ARG A 7 -18.65 -11.27 -0.47
N TYR A 8 -18.47 -11.09 0.84
CA TYR A 8 -17.41 -10.24 1.40
C TYR A 8 -15.98 -10.66 1.03
N SER A 9 -15.76 -11.93 0.70
CA SER A 9 -14.48 -12.42 0.17
C SER A 9 -14.13 -11.79 -1.18
N GLU A 10 -15.11 -11.27 -1.91
CA GLU A 10 -14.92 -10.55 -3.15
C GLU A 10 -14.45 -9.09 -2.92
N LEU A 11 -13.77 -8.55 -3.93
CA LEU A 11 -13.55 -7.11 -4.06
C LEU A 11 -14.71 -6.49 -4.83
N ILE A 12 -14.95 -5.19 -4.62
CA ILE A 12 -15.98 -4.47 -5.37
C ILE A 12 -15.42 -4.20 -6.78
N THR A 13 -16.15 -4.65 -7.80
CA THR A 13 -15.80 -4.50 -9.22
C THR A 13 -16.99 -3.94 -9.99
N LYS A 14 -16.81 -3.73 -11.30
CA LYS A 14 -17.93 -3.38 -12.20
C LYS A 14 -19.05 -4.43 -12.22
N ASP A 15 -18.73 -5.69 -11.89
CA ASP A 15 -19.65 -6.83 -12.00
C ASP A 15 -20.48 -7.08 -10.73
N ASN A 16 -20.19 -6.36 -9.63
CA ASN A 16 -20.92 -6.51 -8.37
C ASN A 16 -21.24 -5.18 -7.66
N ILE A 17 -21.01 -4.04 -8.33
CA ILE A 17 -21.33 -2.72 -7.79
C ILE A 17 -22.84 -2.51 -7.61
N ASP A 18 -23.63 -3.05 -8.52
CA ASP A 18 -25.10 -3.09 -8.46
C ASP A 18 -25.56 -3.81 -7.19
N PHE A 19 -25.04 -5.01 -6.93
CA PHE A 19 -25.32 -5.78 -5.72
C PHE A 19 -24.93 -5.01 -4.45
N CYS A 20 -23.79 -4.32 -4.47
CA CYS A 20 -23.34 -3.49 -3.35
C CYS A 20 -24.34 -2.36 -3.05
N LEU A 21 -24.79 -1.65 -4.08
CA LEU A 21 -25.71 -0.53 -3.96
C LEU A 21 -27.11 -0.99 -3.57
N GLU A 22 -27.57 -2.12 -4.12
CA GLU A 22 -28.81 -2.77 -3.73
C GLU A 22 -28.79 -3.19 -2.26
N THR A 23 -27.67 -3.74 -1.79
CA THR A 23 -27.51 -4.09 -0.37
C THR A 23 -27.62 -2.85 0.51
N VAL A 24 -26.99 -1.73 0.14
CA VAL A 24 -27.11 -0.46 0.88
C VAL A 24 -28.56 0.05 0.87
N ARG A 25 -29.25 0.02 -0.28
CA ARG A 25 -30.66 0.42 -0.38
C ARG A 25 -31.55 -0.44 0.51
N SER A 26 -31.33 -1.75 0.53
CA SER A 26 -32.12 -2.71 1.32
C SER A 26 -32.02 -2.50 2.85
N MET A 27 -30.99 -1.78 3.32
CA MET A 27 -30.88 -1.42 4.75
C MET A 27 -31.93 -0.39 5.18
N GLY A 28 -32.65 0.24 4.24
CA GLY A 28 -33.71 1.21 4.53
C GLY A 28 -33.23 2.54 5.10
N ILE A 29 -31.92 2.82 5.06
CA ILE A 29 -31.32 4.05 5.60
C ILE A 29 -31.50 5.21 4.61
N VAL A 30 -31.34 4.94 3.32
CA VAL A 30 -31.47 5.91 2.23
C VAL A 30 -32.08 5.19 1.02
N ASP A 31 -33.07 5.81 0.39
CA ASP A 31 -33.64 5.37 -0.88
C ASP A 31 -33.00 6.12 -2.06
N PHE A 32 -32.71 5.40 -3.14
CA PHE A 32 -32.10 5.93 -4.36
C PHE A 32 -32.26 4.95 -5.52
N ASN A 33 -32.18 5.47 -6.74
CA ASN A 33 -32.14 4.66 -7.95
C ASN A 33 -30.70 4.15 -8.18
N VAL A 34 -30.53 2.82 -8.23
CA VAL A 34 -29.21 2.17 -8.36
C VAL A 34 -28.55 2.47 -9.72
N ASP A 35 -29.31 2.41 -10.81
CA ASP A 35 -28.79 2.68 -12.15
C ASP A 35 -28.31 4.13 -12.27
N ASP A 36 -29.09 5.08 -11.77
CA ASP A 36 -28.73 6.48 -11.71
C ASP A 36 -27.47 6.70 -10.86
N MET A 37 -27.35 6.03 -9.72
CA MET A 37 -26.13 6.08 -8.91
C MET A 37 -24.92 5.56 -9.70
N ILE A 38 -25.05 4.47 -10.44
CA ILE A 38 -23.94 3.94 -11.24
C ILE A 38 -23.55 4.93 -12.35
N GLN A 39 -24.53 5.45 -13.09
CA GLN A 39 -24.28 6.26 -14.29
C GLN A 39 -23.91 7.72 -14.00
N LYS A 40 -24.42 8.32 -12.91
CA LYS A 40 -24.31 9.76 -12.64
C LYS A 40 -23.34 10.10 -11.51
N SER A 41 -22.94 9.12 -10.70
CA SER A 41 -22.07 9.40 -9.54
C SER A 41 -20.64 9.72 -9.95
N THR A 42 -20.03 10.60 -9.15
CA THR A 42 -18.59 10.87 -9.22
C THR A 42 -17.94 10.58 -7.87
N SER A 43 -16.67 10.17 -7.90
CA SER A 43 -15.92 9.84 -6.69
C SER A 43 -14.83 10.86 -6.40
N ASN A 44 -14.82 11.38 -5.17
CA ASN A 44 -13.72 12.20 -4.64
C ASN A 44 -12.82 11.42 -3.67
N HIS A 45 -13.23 10.21 -3.30
CA HIS A 45 -12.54 9.36 -2.35
C HIS A 45 -12.72 7.91 -2.79
N ILE A 46 -11.62 7.22 -3.08
CA ILE A 46 -11.64 5.80 -3.45
C ILE A 46 -10.52 5.06 -2.76
N HIS A 47 -10.73 3.76 -2.54
CA HIS A 47 -9.71 2.85 -2.07
C HIS A 47 -9.54 1.78 -3.14
N VAL A 48 -8.45 1.86 -3.90
CA VAL A 48 -8.09 0.79 -4.84
C VAL A 48 -7.51 -0.34 -4.02
N THR A 49 -8.00 -1.57 -4.22
CA THR A 49 -7.60 -2.73 -3.42
C THR A 49 -7.18 -3.87 -4.34
N GLU A 50 -6.12 -4.57 -3.96
CA GLU A 50 -5.72 -5.85 -4.55
C GLU A 50 -5.56 -6.87 -3.44
N ASP A 51 -6.07 -8.07 -3.66
CA ASP A 51 -5.81 -9.22 -2.81
C ASP A 51 -4.93 -10.20 -3.58
N ILE A 52 -3.77 -10.51 -3.00
CA ILE A 52 -2.80 -11.45 -3.56
C ILE A 52 -2.57 -12.60 -2.58
N LYS A 53 -2.40 -13.81 -3.11
CA LYS A 53 -2.04 -14.99 -2.34
C LYS A 53 -0.54 -14.97 -2.07
N PHE A 54 -0.17 -14.21 -1.05
CA PHE A 54 1.19 -13.97 -0.62
C PHE A 54 1.17 -13.82 0.91
N ASP A 55 1.84 -14.71 1.63
CA ASP A 55 1.96 -14.58 3.08
C ASP A 55 3.18 -13.71 3.41
N MET A 56 2.90 -12.47 3.83
CA MET A 56 3.94 -11.47 4.07
C MET A 56 4.42 -11.54 5.52
N THR A 57 5.66 -11.99 5.69
CA THR A 57 6.31 -12.06 7.00
C THR A 57 6.69 -10.67 7.53
N LYS A 58 7.13 -10.60 8.80
CA LYS A 58 7.66 -9.35 9.38
C LYS A 58 8.95 -8.94 8.68
N GLU A 59 9.78 -9.91 8.34
CA GLU A 59 11.05 -9.76 7.65
C GLU A 59 10.83 -9.21 6.24
N ASP A 60 9.82 -9.71 5.52
CA ASP A 60 9.44 -9.20 4.20
C ASP A 60 9.03 -7.72 4.27
N ARG A 61 8.21 -7.34 5.26
CA ARG A 61 7.82 -5.94 5.47
C ARG A 61 9.02 -5.03 5.73
N ARG A 62 9.96 -5.49 6.55
CA ARG A 62 11.21 -4.76 6.85
C ARG A 62 12.13 -4.65 5.65
N ALA A 63 12.18 -5.66 4.79
CA ALA A 63 12.93 -5.59 3.53
C ALA A 63 12.30 -4.55 2.58
N VAL A 64 10.98 -4.58 2.42
CA VAL A 64 10.24 -3.61 1.59
C VAL A 64 10.35 -2.18 2.10
N SER A 65 10.31 -1.95 3.42
CA SER A 65 10.35 -0.60 4.02
C SER A 65 11.65 0.17 3.71
N ARG A 66 12.74 -0.55 3.47
CA ARG A 66 14.06 0.00 3.13
C ARG A 66 14.16 0.51 1.69
N LEU A 67 13.24 0.10 0.82
CA LEU A 67 13.23 0.46 -0.60
C LEU A 67 12.46 1.75 -0.92
N VAL A 68 11.96 2.49 0.07
CA VAL A 68 11.16 3.70 -0.19
C VAL A 68 12.00 4.82 -0.83
N LYS A 69 11.62 5.26 -2.04
CA LYS A 69 12.35 6.25 -2.86
C LYS A 69 12.42 7.64 -2.25
N HIS A 70 11.36 8.07 -1.57
CA HIS A 70 11.21 9.44 -1.10
C HIS A 70 10.73 9.47 0.36
N PRO A 71 11.60 9.13 1.32
CA PRO A 71 11.21 9.03 2.74
C PRO A 71 10.66 10.36 3.29
N LEU A 72 11.11 11.51 2.79
CA LEU A 72 10.56 12.82 3.19
C LEU A 72 9.15 13.09 2.64
N LYS A 73 8.77 12.43 1.53
CA LYS A 73 7.43 12.53 0.94
C LYS A 73 6.48 11.53 1.60
N TRP A 74 6.99 10.43 2.16
CA TRP A 74 6.21 9.32 2.65
C TRP A 74 6.51 9.05 4.11
N ASP A 75 5.55 9.39 4.96
CA ASP A 75 5.57 8.99 6.35
C ASP A 75 5.29 7.49 6.47
N GLN A 76 6.25 6.75 7.05
CA GLN A 76 6.16 5.30 7.21
C GLN A 76 5.35 4.96 8.45
N GLN A 77 4.39 4.06 8.26
CA GLN A 77 3.42 3.65 9.26
C GLN A 77 3.56 2.13 9.46
N GLU A 78 4.59 1.73 10.20
CA GLU A 78 4.75 0.33 10.59
C GLU A 78 3.90 0.02 11.82
N ARG A 79 3.14 -1.06 11.76
CA ARG A 79 2.42 -1.64 12.89
C ARG A 79 2.68 -3.14 12.91
N ARG A 80 2.41 -3.78 14.05
CA ARG A 80 2.68 -5.21 14.30
C ARG A 80 2.46 -6.13 13.08
N ASN A 81 1.35 -5.96 12.36
CA ASN A 81 0.95 -6.81 11.22
C ASN A 81 0.69 -6.04 9.92
N SER A 82 1.19 -4.81 9.78
CA SER A 82 0.98 -4.02 8.56
C SER A 82 2.11 -3.05 8.29
N PHE A 83 2.41 -2.85 7.02
CA PHE A 83 3.24 -1.76 6.55
C PHE A 83 2.36 -0.74 5.82
N GLY A 84 2.65 0.54 5.94
CA GLY A 84 1.90 1.59 5.27
C GLY A 84 2.73 2.83 5.04
N LEU A 85 2.32 3.60 4.05
CA LEU A 85 2.95 4.84 3.63
C LEU A 85 1.88 5.91 3.48
N ARG A 86 2.13 7.09 4.03
CA ARG A 86 1.20 8.22 4.00
C ARG A 86 1.89 9.42 3.41
N SER A 87 1.28 10.08 2.42
CA SER A 87 1.89 11.25 1.81
C SER A 87 2.01 12.37 2.85
N ASN A 88 3.24 12.78 3.15
CA ASN A 88 3.57 13.89 4.00
C ASN A 88 3.71 15.15 3.11
N ARG A 89 2.64 15.93 2.95
CA ARG A 89 2.75 17.30 2.45
C ARG A 89 2.65 18.24 3.63
N ALA A 90 3.69 19.04 3.86
CA ALA A 90 3.65 20.13 4.83
C ALA A 90 2.56 21.14 4.45
N GLY A 91 1.72 21.54 5.42
CA GLY A 91 0.68 22.58 5.27
C GLY A 91 -0.76 22.06 5.18
N ARG A 92 -1.73 22.98 5.05
CA ARG A 92 -3.20 22.75 5.07
C ARG A 92 -3.73 21.87 3.91
N GLN A 93 -2.88 21.30 3.05
CA GLN A 93 -3.32 20.33 2.05
C GLN A 93 -3.44 18.95 2.70
N ARG A 94 -4.68 18.55 3.00
CA ARG A 94 -5.06 17.19 3.43
C ARG A 94 -4.30 16.11 2.64
N GLN A 95 -3.91 15.06 3.36
CA GLN A 95 -3.27 13.86 2.83
C GLN A 95 -4.05 13.32 1.63
N LYS A 96 -3.46 13.36 0.42
CA LYS A 96 -4.17 12.98 -0.81
C LYS A 96 -4.01 11.50 -1.16
N GLU A 97 -2.98 10.85 -0.64
CA GLU A 97 -2.72 9.44 -0.92
C GLU A 97 -2.17 8.71 0.31
N GLN A 98 -2.64 7.47 0.51
CA GLN A 98 -2.14 6.55 1.51
C GLN A 98 -2.09 5.15 0.91
N PHE A 99 -0.96 4.47 1.07
CA PHE A 99 -0.78 3.08 0.68
C PHE A 99 -0.62 2.20 1.92
N LYS A 100 -1.16 0.99 1.90
CA LYS A 100 -1.06 0.02 2.99
C LYS A 100 -0.99 -1.40 2.45
N MET A 101 -0.18 -2.23 3.09
CA MET A 101 -0.11 -3.66 2.86
C MET A 101 -0.22 -4.40 4.21
N TYR A 102 -1.05 -5.45 4.26
CA TYR A 102 -1.28 -6.21 5.49
C TYR A 102 -1.83 -7.60 5.20
N GLY A 103 -1.56 -8.56 6.09
CA GLY A 103 -2.17 -9.88 6.05
C GLY A 103 -3.67 -9.78 6.35
N LYS A 104 -4.51 -10.06 5.35
CA LYS A 104 -5.96 -9.92 5.44
C LYS A 104 -6.55 -10.99 6.37
N GLY A 105 -6.08 -12.23 6.31
CA GLY A 105 -6.46 -13.29 7.25
C GLY A 105 -6.14 -12.91 8.69
N VAL A 106 -4.93 -12.40 8.95
CA VAL A 106 -4.53 -11.91 10.27
C VAL A 106 -5.45 -10.78 10.75
N GLU A 107 -5.79 -9.83 9.88
CA GLU A 107 -6.72 -8.73 10.22
C GLU A 107 -8.12 -9.24 10.57
N MET A 108 -8.66 -10.16 9.77
CA MET A 108 -9.99 -10.74 9.99
C MET A 108 -10.05 -11.57 11.27
N ASN A 109 -9.01 -12.35 11.58
CA ASN A 109 -8.95 -13.20 12.76
C ASN A 109 -8.61 -12.43 14.04
N SER A 110 -8.02 -11.24 13.94
CA SER A 110 -7.59 -10.46 15.12
C SER A 110 -8.73 -9.85 15.94
N LYS A 111 -9.91 -9.60 15.36
CA LYS A 111 -11.01 -8.87 16.04
C LYS A 111 -12.29 -9.72 16.13
N LYS A 112 -12.90 -9.76 17.31
CA LYS A 112 -14.17 -10.46 17.56
C LYS A 112 -15.27 -10.06 16.56
N VAL A 113 -15.46 -8.76 16.35
CA VAL A 113 -16.46 -8.22 15.42
C VAL A 113 -16.28 -8.68 13.96
N ASN A 114 -15.04 -8.95 13.54
CA ASN A 114 -14.78 -9.46 12.19
C ASN A 114 -15.17 -10.94 12.08
N ARG A 115 -14.85 -11.74 13.11
CA ARG A 115 -15.26 -13.16 13.18
C ARG A 115 -16.78 -13.31 13.27
N GLU A 116 -17.43 -12.51 14.11
CA GLU A 116 -18.90 -12.48 14.21
C GLU A 116 -19.55 -12.10 12.87
N PHE A 117 -19.00 -11.10 12.17
CA PHE A 117 -19.48 -10.73 10.84
C PHE A 117 -19.34 -11.88 9.83
N MET A 118 -18.19 -12.57 9.82
CA MET A 118 -17.97 -13.71 8.93
C MET A 118 -18.96 -14.85 9.21
N ALA A 119 -19.12 -15.23 10.49
CA ALA A 119 -20.07 -16.26 10.90
C ALA A 119 -21.51 -15.90 10.53
N ALA A 120 -21.93 -14.66 10.78
CA ALA A 120 -23.28 -14.18 10.47
C ALA A 120 -23.62 -14.20 8.97
N HIS A 121 -22.60 -14.17 8.09
CA HIS A 121 -22.78 -14.19 6.64
C HIS A 121 -22.30 -15.50 5.99
N GLY A 122 -22.03 -16.55 6.79
CA GLY A 122 -21.62 -17.86 6.29
C GLY A 122 -20.26 -17.85 5.57
N ILE A 123 -19.39 -16.89 5.86
CA ILE A 123 -18.06 -16.79 5.26
C ILE A 123 -17.11 -17.71 6.04
N PRO A 124 -16.46 -18.70 5.39
CA PRO A 124 -15.52 -19.59 6.06
C PRO A 124 -14.38 -18.83 6.75
N GLU A 125 -13.95 -19.28 7.93
CA GLU A 125 -12.90 -18.58 8.71
C GLU A 125 -11.56 -18.48 7.96
N ASN A 126 -11.27 -19.47 7.11
CA ASN A 126 -10.06 -19.55 6.30
C ASN A 126 -10.15 -18.83 4.94
N SER A 127 -11.23 -18.08 4.66
CA SER A 127 -11.42 -17.40 3.36
C SER A 127 -10.32 -16.42 2.99
N PHE A 128 -9.52 -15.98 3.97
CA PHE A 128 -8.47 -14.98 3.80
C PHE A 128 -7.07 -15.50 4.22
N ASP A 129 -6.91 -16.80 4.40
CA ASP A 129 -5.64 -17.40 4.80
C ASP A 129 -4.58 -17.22 3.70
N GLY A 130 -3.39 -16.77 4.09
CA GLY A 130 -2.31 -16.46 3.15
C GLY A 130 -2.59 -15.28 2.20
N ILE A 131 -3.65 -14.49 2.44
CA ILE A 131 -3.95 -13.31 1.62
C ILE A 131 -3.26 -12.07 2.20
N THR A 132 -2.44 -11.42 1.37
CA THR A 132 -1.99 -10.04 1.61
C THR A 132 -2.86 -9.08 0.82
N ARG A 133 -3.44 -8.10 1.51
CA ARG A 133 -4.21 -7.02 0.90
C ARG A 133 -3.34 -5.79 0.72
N LEU A 134 -3.31 -5.28 -0.51
CA LEU A 134 -2.75 -3.99 -0.86
C LEU A 134 -3.89 -3.00 -1.00
N GLU A 135 -3.79 -1.85 -0.34
CA GLU A 135 -4.84 -0.83 -0.33
C GLU A 135 -4.22 0.55 -0.61
N HIS A 136 -4.67 1.19 -1.69
CA HIS A 136 -4.26 2.52 -2.09
C HIS A 136 -5.46 3.48 -2.02
N LYS A 137 -5.47 4.26 -0.96
CA LYS A 137 -6.46 5.30 -0.71
C LYS A 137 -6.09 6.56 -1.48
N LEU A 138 -7.02 7.04 -2.31
CA LEU A 138 -6.90 8.22 -3.13
C LEU A 138 -7.97 9.24 -2.72
N GLN A 139 -7.55 10.48 -2.48
CA GLN A 139 -8.43 11.59 -2.11
C GLN A 139 -8.24 12.78 -3.04
N GLY A 140 -9.38 13.32 -3.48
CA GLY A 140 -9.49 14.45 -4.40
C GLY A 140 -9.43 14.04 -5.87
N ARG A 141 -10.33 14.63 -6.68
CA ARG A 141 -10.45 14.41 -8.13
C ARG A 141 -9.10 14.38 -8.84
N GLY A 142 -8.27 15.42 -8.70
CA GLY A 142 -6.99 15.49 -9.42
C GLY A 142 -6.01 14.35 -9.10
N THR A 143 -6.04 13.81 -7.88
CA THR A 143 -5.21 12.65 -7.51
C THR A 143 -5.76 11.37 -8.16
N ILE A 144 -7.09 11.20 -8.14
CA ILE A 144 -7.77 10.05 -8.75
C ILE A 144 -7.50 10.02 -10.25
N LEU A 145 -7.75 11.13 -10.96
CA LEU A 145 -7.50 11.23 -12.40
C LEU A 145 -6.06 10.88 -12.77
N LYS A 146 -5.10 11.45 -12.02
CA LYS A 146 -3.68 11.18 -12.25
C LYS A 146 -3.29 9.73 -12.00
N ARG A 147 -3.76 9.13 -10.90
CA ARG A 147 -3.36 7.77 -10.49
C ARG A 147 -4.05 6.66 -11.27
N LEU A 148 -5.25 6.93 -11.77
CA LEU A 148 -6.00 5.97 -12.60
C LEU A 148 -5.85 6.24 -14.11
N ASN A 149 -5.14 7.30 -14.49
CA ASN A 149 -5.02 7.77 -15.87
C ASN A 149 -6.39 7.97 -16.55
N LEU A 150 -7.28 8.71 -15.87
CA LEU A 150 -8.64 8.99 -16.32
C LEU A 150 -8.87 10.47 -16.64
N MET A 151 -9.82 10.76 -17.53
CA MET A 151 -10.24 12.11 -17.89
C MET A 151 -11.34 12.67 -16.97
N ASP A 152 -12.13 11.78 -16.37
CA ASP A 152 -13.19 12.10 -15.42
C ASP A 152 -13.14 11.16 -14.21
N ASN A 153 -13.90 11.51 -13.16
CA ASN A 153 -14.00 10.74 -11.93
C ASN A 153 -15.39 10.11 -11.77
N GLN A 154 -16.07 9.80 -12.89
CA GLN A 154 -17.32 9.06 -12.87
C GLN A 154 -17.08 7.64 -12.36
N LEU A 155 -18.06 7.09 -11.65
CA LEU A 155 -17.96 5.75 -11.10
C LEU A 155 -17.74 4.69 -12.19
N THR A 156 -18.45 4.80 -13.32
CA THR A 156 -18.29 3.94 -14.49
C THR A 156 -16.86 3.98 -15.05
N SER A 157 -16.26 5.16 -15.22
CA SER A 157 -14.87 5.31 -15.66
C SER A 157 -13.87 4.66 -14.70
N ILE A 158 -14.09 4.82 -13.39
CA ILE A 158 -13.24 4.24 -12.35
C ILE A 158 -13.32 2.70 -12.35
N LEU A 159 -14.52 2.14 -12.47
CA LEU A 159 -14.73 0.69 -12.47
C LEU A 159 -14.25 0.01 -13.76
N ASN A 160 -14.05 0.77 -14.84
CA ASN A 160 -13.58 0.28 -16.15
C ASN A 160 -12.09 0.57 -16.41
N VAL A 161 -11.32 0.94 -15.38
CA VAL A 161 -9.86 1.02 -15.50
C VAL A 161 -9.32 -0.32 -16.01
N LYS A 162 -8.40 -0.27 -16.98
CA LYS A 162 -7.90 -1.45 -17.71
C LYS A 162 -6.59 -2.05 -17.18
N ALA A 163 -5.91 -1.36 -16.29
CA ALA A 163 -4.66 -1.81 -15.70
C ALA A 163 -4.67 -1.53 -14.20
N SER A 164 -4.05 -2.40 -13.40
CA SER A 164 -4.02 -2.20 -11.95
C SER A 164 -3.22 -0.94 -11.60
N PRO A 165 -3.83 0.10 -11.01
CA PRO A 165 -3.09 1.25 -10.49
C PRO A 165 -2.24 0.87 -9.27
N MET A 166 -2.34 -0.39 -8.80
CA MET A 166 -1.50 -0.93 -7.74
C MET A 166 -0.06 -1.11 -8.22
N VAL A 167 0.16 -1.54 -9.46
CA VAL A 167 1.52 -1.66 -10.04
C VAL A 167 2.20 -0.29 -10.11
N ASP A 168 1.46 0.75 -10.50
CA ASP A 168 1.97 2.12 -10.58
C ASP A 168 2.38 2.68 -9.21
N ILE A 169 1.61 2.41 -8.15
CA ILE A 169 1.99 2.87 -6.82
C ILE A 169 3.21 2.11 -6.30
N LEU A 170 3.30 0.80 -6.51
CA LEU A 170 4.47 0.01 -6.09
C LEU A 170 5.75 0.50 -6.78
N THR A 171 5.72 0.68 -8.10
CA THR A 171 6.88 1.15 -8.87
C THR A 171 7.23 2.63 -8.63
N SER A 172 6.26 3.48 -8.29
CA SER A 172 6.51 4.91 -8.01
C SER A 172 6.99 5.20 -6.59
N VAL A 173 6.71 4.31 -5.64
CA VAL A 173 7.04 4.51 -4.22
C VAL A 173 8.28 3.75 -3.79
N PHE A 174 8.49 2.56 -4.35
CA PHE A 174 9.64 1.72 -4.04
C PHE A 174 10.67 1.74 -5.16
N ASP A 175 11.93 1.56 -4.76
CA ASP A 175 13.07 1.40 -5.65
C ASP A 175 13.26 -0.08 -5.97
N LEU A 176 12.82 -0.44 -7.16
CA LEU A 176 12.95 -1.78 -7.73
C LEU A 176 14.20 -1.90 -8.59
N SER A 177 15.04 -0.86 -8.67
CA SER A 177 16.27 -0.95 -9.46
C SER A 177 17.18 -2.02 -8.85
N THR A 178 17.69 -2.91 -9.70
CA THR A 178 18.68 -3.93 -9.34
C THR A 178 20.03 -3.53 -9.91
N ASP A 179 20.48 -2.30 -9.64
CA ASP A 179 21.76 -1.83 -10.16
C ASP A 179 22.89 -2.62 -9.50
N GLU A 180 23.41 -3.64 -10.20
CA GLU A 180 24.47 -4.51 -9.72
C GLU A 180 25.74 -3.74 -9.35
N ARG A 181 25.93 -2.51 -9.87
CA ARG A 181 27.05 -1.63 -9.48
C ARG A 181 26.99 -1.20 -8.02
N GLN A 182 25.83 -1.34 -7.37
CA GLN A 182 25.63 -1.10 -5.94
C GLN A 182 25.98 -2.31 -5.06
N ARG A 183 26.20 -3.51 -5.62
CA ARG A 183 26.80 -4.68 -4.92
C ARG A 183 28.30 -4.52 -4.67
N LYS A 184 28.74 -3.31 -4.33
CA LYS A 184 30.10 -3.02 -3.87
C LYS A 184 30.16 -3.17 -2.36
N GLY A 185 31.32 -3.55 -1.82
CA GLY A 185 31.55 -3.56 -0.37
C GLY A 185 31.29 -2.18 0.26
N PHE A 186 30.97 -2.16 1.56
CA PHE A 186 30.74 -0.93 2.31
C PHE A 186 32.07 -0.20 2.57
N SER A 187 32.13 1.08 2.24
CA SER A 187 33.22 1.94 2.72
C SER A 187 33.01 2.27 4.20
N MET A 188 34.05 2.77 4.90
CA MET A 188 33.90 3.21 6.30
C MET A 188 32.77 4.24 6.47
N SER A 189 32.64 5.19 5.54
CA SER A 189 31.54 6.16 5.59
C SER A 189 30.16 5.55 5.31
N ASP A 190 30.11 4.41 4.60
CA ASP A 190 28.87 3.68 4.44
C ASP A 190 28.51 2.93 5.74
N ILE A 191 29.51 2.34 6.42
CA ILE A 191 29.35 1.65 7.71
C ILE A 191 28.83 2.61 8.79
N GLU A 192 29.36 3.84 8.85
CA GLU A 192 28.87 4.87 9.77
C GLU A 192 27.38 5.16 9.55
N LYS A 193 26.96 5.32 8.29
CA LYS A 193 25.55 5.56 7.96
C LYS A 193 24.68 4.33 8.23
N LEU A 194 25.19 3.13 7.98
CA LEU A 194 24.52 1.88 8.26
C LEU A 194 24.27 1.72 9.77
N THR A 195 25.26 2.08 10.60
CA THR A 195 25.12 2.05 12.07
C THR A 195 23.97 2.93 12.53
N VAL A 196 23.80 4.11 11.93
CA VAL A 196 22.64 4.99 12.21
C VAL A 196 21.34 4.35 11.74
N LEU A 197 21.31 3.79 10.53
CA LEU A 197 20.12 3.10 9.99
C LEU A 197 19.68 1.96 10.91
N GLU A 198 20.62 1.11 11.35
CA GLU A 198 20.37 -0.02 12.24
C GLU A 198 19.90 0.43 13.62
N LYS A 199 20.51 1.48 14.19
CA LYS A 199 20.10 2.06 15.48
C LYS A 199 18.61 2.44 15.49
N PHE A 200 18.09 2.95 14.38
CA PHE A 200 16.69 3.34 14.24
C PHE A 200 15.85 2.29 13.52
N GLU A 201 16.32 1.05 13.37
CA GLU A 201 15.65 -0.02 12.64
C GLU A 201 15.13 0.40 11.24
N PHE A 202 15.86 1.29 10.55
CA PHE A 202 15.46 1.88 9.27
C PHE A 202 14.16 2.72 9.33
N ASN A 203 13.76 3.19 10.51
CA ASN A 203 12.64 4.09 10.69
C ASN A 203 12.99 5.50 10.19
N TRP A 204 12.59 5.79 8.95
CA TRP A 204 12.92 7.05 8.28
C TRP A 204 12.41 8.30 9.00
N ALA A 205 11.28 8.22 9.70
CA ALA A 205 10.73 9.37 10.42
C ALA A 205 11.60 9.72 11.64
N GLU A 206 12.10 8.71 12.35
CA GLU A 206 13.02 8.91 13.48
C GLU A 206 14.39 9.39 13.00
N ILE A 207 14.92 8.78 11.94
CA ILE A 207 16.19 9.22 11.32
C ILE A 207 16.08 10.68 10.86
N GLU A 208 14.97 11.05 10.19
CA GLU A 208 14.75 12.43 9.77
C GLU A 208 14.71 13.38 10.96
N ARG A 209 13.98 13.02 12.03
CA ARG A 209 13.86 13.83 13.24
C ARG A 209 15.23 14.09 13.85
N GLU A 210 16.08 13.08 13.96
CA GLU A 210 17.45 13.21 14.47
C GLU A 210 18.31 14.08 13.55
N VAL A 211 18.34 13.79 12.25
CA VAL A 211 19.10 14.58 11.27
C VAL A 211 18.68 16.05 11.29
N ARG A 212 17.38 16.32 11.47
CA ARG A 212 16.83 17.68 11.51
C ARG A 212 17.28 18.46 12.75
N GLN A 213 17.53 17.79 13.88
CA GLN A 213 18.08 18.42 15.09
C GLN A 213 19.51 18.94 14.84
N TYR A 214 20.36 18.16 14.15
CA TYR A 214 21.77 18.51 13.93
C TYR A 214 22.03 19.29 12.64
N ALA A 215 21.25 19.05 11.59
CA ALA A 215 21.52 19.57 10.24
C ALA A 215 20.23 20.04 9.51
N PRO A 216 19.45 20.99 10.08
CA PRO A 216 18.13 21.37 9.57
C PRO A 216 18.14 21.86 8.12
N LYS A 217 19.20 22.57 7.69
CA LYS A 217 19.33 23.08 6.31
C LYS A 217 19.79 22.03 5.30
N LYS A 218 20.22 20.84 5.74
CA LYS A 218 20.81 19.79 4.89
C LYS A 218 20.05 18.46 4.97
N VAL A 219 18.89 18.40 5.64
CA VAL A 219 18.10 17.17 5.86
C VAL A 219 17.93 16.37 4.58
N THR A 220 17.50 17.00 3.48
CA THR A 220 17.30 16.32 2.19
C THR A 220 18.56 15.59 1.69
N ARG A 221 19.72 16.24 1.78
CA ARG A 221 21.01 15.66 1.34
C ARG A 221 21.42 14.49 2.22
N TRP A 222 21.24 14.61 3.54
CA TRP A 222 21.57 13.54 4.48
C TRP A 222 20.64 12.34 4.32
N MET A 223 19.33 12.58 4.21
CA MET A 223 18.34 11.51 3.99
C MET A 223 18.57 10.77 2.67
N GLU A 224 18.97 11.48 1.61
CA GLU A 224 19.38 10.86 0.35
C GLU A 224 20.62 9.96 0.51
N GLY A 225 21.58 10.37 1.35
CA GLY A 225 22.74 9.56 1.71
C GLY A 225 22.34 8.27 2.42
N TYR A 226 21.48 8.36 3.44
CA TYR A 226 20.96 7.19 4.15
C TYR A 226 20.15 6.26 3.24
N ARG A 227 19.33 6.81 2.34
CA ARG A 227 18.57 6.04 1.34
C ARG A 227 19.47 5.17 0.48
N LYS A 228 20.54 5.73 -0.06
CA LYS A 228 21.50 4.98 -0.89
C LYS A 228 22.16 3.84 -0.12
N ILE A 229 22.47 4.05 1.16
CA ILE A 229 23.07 3.00 2.00
C ILE A 229 22.04 1.91 2.35
N ALA A 230 20.78 2.26 2.61
CA ALA A 230 19.73 1.28 2.83
C ALA A 230 19.49 0.40 1.59
N GLN A 231 19.49 0.99 0.39
CA GLN A 231 19.40 0.26 -0.87
C GLN A 231 20.58 -0.69 -1.07
N LYS A 232 21.80 -0.17 -0.86
CA LYS A 232 23.03 -0.97 -0.89
C LYS A 232 22.98 -2.12 0.11
N TYR A 233 22.46 -1.90 1.32
CA TYR A 233 22.25 -2.93 2.34
C TYR A 233 21.31 -4.03 1.87
N GLU A 234 20.16 -3.67 1.29
CA GLU A 234 19.22 -4.66 0.74
C GLU A 234 19.82 -5.47 -0.40
N MET A 235 20.62 -4.86 -1.27
CA MET A 235 21.26 -5.56 -2.39
C MET A 235 22.41 -6.48 -2.00
N ASN A 236 23.09 -6.17 -0.89
CA ASN A 236 24.21 -6.97 -0.37
C ASN A 236 23.76 -8.00 0.68
N ARG A 237 22.47 -8.06 1.02
CA ARG A 237 21.93 -9.09 1.92
C ARG A 237 22.13 -10.45 1.28
N THR A 238 23.08 -11.21 1.80
CA THR A 238 23.34 -12.60 1.42
C THR A 238 22.71 -13.49 2.48
N GLY A 239 21.78 -14.36 2.07
CA GLY A 239 21.07 -15.30 2.95
C GLY A 239 19.83 -15.91 2.30
N HIS A 240 19.23 -16.91 2.94
CA HIS A 240 18.00 -17.61 2.51
C HIS A 240 16.72 -16.74 2.54
N HIS A 241 16.84 -15.44 2.76
CA HIS A 241 15.70 -14.53 2.86
C HIS A 241 15.56 -13.72 1.57
N ARG A 242 14.34 -13.64 1.04
CA ARG A 242 14.00 -12.82 -0.14
C ARG A 242 14.41 -11.36 0.08
N THR A 243 14.95 -10.71 -0.95
CA THR A 243 15.22 -9.27 -0.89
C THR A 243 13.91 -8.49 -1.02
N GLY A 244 13.89 -7.23 -0.56
CA GLY A 244 12.71 -6.36 -0.74
C GLY A 244 12.29 -6.24 -2.22
N THR A 245 13.26 -6.27 -3.14
CA THR A 245 13.01 -6.18 -4.58
C THR A 245 12.37 -7.46 -5.11
N ASP A 246 12.84 -8.63 -4.68
CA ASP A 246 12.24 -9.92 -5.05
C ASP A 246 10.77 -9.98 -4.59
N ILE A 247 10.52 -9.57 -3.35
CA ILE A 247 9.17 -9.53 -2.75
C ILE A 247 8.24 -8.62 -3.58
N LEU A 248 8.67 -7.40 -3.89
CA LEU A 248 7.84 -6.47 -4.64
C LEU A 248 7.61 -6.93 -6.08
N ASN A 249 8.61 -7.52 -6.72
CA ASN A 249 8.46 -8.07 -8.07
C ASN A 249 7.50 -9.27 -8.08
N GLU A 250 7.59 -10.18 -7.11
CA GLU A 250 6.64 -11.29 -6.92
C GLU A 250 5.21 -10.75 -6.76
N MET A 251 5.00 -9.74 -5.91
CA MET A 251 3.70 -9.09 -5.75
C MET A 251 3.19 -8.46 -7.05
N ILE A 252 4.05 -7.76 -7.80
CA ILE A 252 3.69 -7.14 -9.08
C ILE A 252 3.27 -8.19 -10.11
N GLU A 253 3.99 -9.31 -10.21
CA GLU A 253 3.64 -10.38 -11.12
C GLU A 253 2.32 -11.06 -10.73
N LEU A 254 2.09 -11.31 -9.44
CA LEU A 254 0.80 -11.81 -8.93
C LEU A 254 -0.37 -10.87 -9.27
N ILE A 255 -0.15 -9.54 -9.19
CA ILE A 255 -1.16 -8.56 -9.59
C ILE A 255 -1.41 -8.62 -11.10
N LYS A 256 -0.35 -8.63 -11.92
CA LYS A 256 -0.48 -8.68 -13.39
C LYS A 256 -1.22 -9.93 -13.86
N GLN A 257 -0.93 -11.09 -13.29
CA GLN A 257 -1.59 -12.36 -13.61
C GLN A 257 -3.11 -12.32 -13.38
N ARG A 258 -3.58 -11.49 -12.44
CA ARG A 258 -5.02 -11.32 -12.16
C ARG A 258 -5.72 -10.38 -13.14
N TRP A 259 -4.96 -9.49 -13.79
CA TRP A 259 -5.48 -8.46 -14.70
C TRP A 259 -5.40 -8.86 -16.18
N ASN A 260 -4.62 -9.89 -16.52
CA ASN A 260 -4.59 -10.54 -17.83
C ASN A 260 -5.67 -11.62 -17.93
#